data_AF-A0A2N6AR87-F1
#
_entry.id   AF-A0A2N6AR87-F1
#
_cell.length_a   1.000
_cell.length_b   1.000
_cell.length_c   1.000
_cell.angle_alpha   90.00
_cell.angle_beta   90.00
_cell.angle_gamma   90.00
#
_symmetry.space_group_name_H-M   'P 1'
#
loop_
_entity.id
_entity.type
_entity.pdbx_description
1 polymer ?
#
loop_
_entity_poly.entity_id
_entity_poly.type
_entity_poly.pdbx_seq_one_letter_code
_entity_poly.pdbx_strand_id
1 'polypeptide(L)'
;MSNILSEPLNVINVGLGKFAEPLSDAGFAVSPCAWQPPAGGEAGLAWQLAELTRHPAIEAANETAFARYLEANPVLEGVGTAADVIPGMDGRLILHSGPPIAWENMCGPQQGAVMGAMMFEGWAKSPEEAREMMGRGEAELAPCHHFGAVGPMAGVISPSMPVWIVRDETTGRRAFCNFNEGLGKVLRFGAYGGDVLDRLGWMGRELAP
;
A
#
# COMPACT_ATOMS: atom_id res chain seq x y z
N MET A 1 -19.53 -0.84 35.71
CA MET A 1 -18.63 0.19 35.14
C MET A 1 -17.32 0.05 35.85
N SER A 2 -16.20 -0.08 35.13
CA SER A 2 -14.91 -0.35 35.75
C SER A 2 -14.45 0.88 36.55
N ASN A 3 -14.19 0.67 37.85
CA ASN A 3 -13.79 1.67 38.85
C ASN A 3 -12.33 2.14 38.70
N ILE A 4 -11.86 2.25 37.45
CA ILE A 4 -10.42 2.24 37.11
C ILE A 4 -9.65 3.47 37.61
N LEU A 5 -10.35 4.55 37.96
CA LEU A 5 -9.77 5.81 38.48
C LEU A 5 -10.19 6.12 39.93
N SER A 6 -11.05 5.30 40.53
CA SER A 6 -11.58 5.49 41.88
C SER A 6 -10.91 4.59 42.92
N GLU A 7 -10.02 3.71 42.48
CA GLU A 7 -9.20 2.83 43.32
C GLU A 7 -7.71 3.25 43.23
N PRO A 8 -6.88 2.89 44.22
CA PRO A 8 -5.45 3.20 44.20
C PRO A 8 -4.77 2.69 42.92
N LEU A 9 -4.11 3.59 42.19
CA LEU A 9 -3.48 3.29 40.91
C LEU A 9 -2.18 2.50 41.10
N ASN A 10 -2.02 1.44 40.32
CA ASN A 10 -0.74 0.75 40.11
C ASN A 10 -0.17 1.19 38.77
N VAL A 11 0.96 1.89 38.76
CA VAL A 11 1.54 2.51 37.57
C VAL A 11 2.75 1.71 37.10
N ILE A 12 2.82 1.42 35.79
CA ILE A 12 4.02 0.87 35.16
C ILE A 12 4.76 2.02 34.46
N ASN A 13 5.97 2.36 34.90
CA ASN A 13 6.78 3.40 34.25
C ASN A 13 7.64 2.79 33.13
N VAL A 14 7.49 3.28 31.90
CA VAL A 14 8.30 2.87 30.74
C VAL A 14 9.08 4.08 30.24
N GLY A 15 10.39 3.95 30.07
CA GLY A 15 11.26 5.03 29.59
C GLY A 15 12.12 5.65 30.69
N LEU A 16 12.10 6.97 30.84
CA LEU A 16 12.97 7.68 31.79
C LEU A 16 12.59 7.35 33.24
N GLY A 17 13.56 6.88 34.04
CA GLY A 17 13.36 6.55 35.45
C GLY A 17 12.87 7.72 36.31
N LYS A 18 13.25 8.96 35.94
CA LYS A 18 12.86 10.20 36.64
C LYS A 18 11.35 10.46 36.68
N PHE A 19 10.55 9.78 35.85
CA PHE A 19 9.09 9.90 35.92
C PHE A 19 8.46 8.99 36.97
N ALA A 20 9.18 7.97 37.45
CA ALA A 20 8.70 7.14 38.56
C ALA A 20 8.81 7.86 39.92
N GLU A 21 9.85 8.69 40.11
CA GLU A 21 10.17 9.32 41.39
C GLU A 21 9.01 10.18 41.95
N PRO A 22 8.42 11.14 41.20
CA PRO A 22 7.35 11.97 41.75
C PRO A 22 6.07 11.19 42.08
N LEU A 23 5.82 10.10 41.35
CA LEU A 23 4.65 9.25 41.57
C LEU A 23 4.82 8.37 42.81
N SER A 24 6.02 7.84 43.04
CA SER A 24 6.36 7.14 44.28
C SER A 24 6.34 8.08 45.48
N ASP A 25 6.87 9.31 45.36
CA ASP A 25 6.85 10.31 46.42
C ASP A 25 5.42 10.75 46.78
N ALA A 26 4.52 10.78 45.78
CA ALA A 26 3.09 11.01 45.97
C ALA A 26 2.34 9.78 46.56
N GLY A 27 3.04 8.67 46.85
CA GLY A 27 2.49 7.50 47.52
C GLY A 27 1.83 6.47 46.61
N PHE A 28 1.98 6.57 45.29
CA PHE A 28 1.45 5.57 44.35
C PHE A 28 2.39 4.37 44.23
N ALA A 29 1.80 3.20 43.97
CA ALA A 29 2.56 1.99 43.65
C ALA A 29 3.07 2.09 42.20
N VAL A 30 4.39 2.22 42.03
CA VAL A 30 5.03 2.35 40.71
C VAL A 30 5.98 1.18 40.46
N SER A 31 5.79 0.47 39.35
CA SER A 31 6.69 -0.58 38.87
C SER A 31 7.51 -0.06 37.69
N PRO A 32 8.83 0.13 37.84
CA PRO A 32 9.67 0.54 36.71
C PRO A 32 9.85 -0.63 35.75
N CYS A 33 9.50 -0.43 34.48
CA CYS A 33 9.87 -1.30 33.40
C CYS A 33 11.26 -0.89 32.90
N ALA A 34 12.24 -1.79 33.03
CA ALA A 34 13.58 -1.62 32.48
C ALA A 34 13.57 -1.79 30.94
N TRP A 35 12.78 -0.98 30.26
CA TRP A 35 12.66 -0.99 28.82
C TRP A 35 13.92 -0.41 28.19
N GLN A 36 14.43 -1.08 27.17
CA GLN A 36 15.53 -0.62 26.32
C GLN A 36 15.15 -0.83 24.85
N PRO A 37 15.69 -0.03 23.92
CA PRO A 37 15.51 -0.25 22.49
C PRO A 37 15.95 -1.68 22.10
N PRO A 38 15.33 -2.28 21.06
CA PRO A 38 15.79 -3.55 20.49
C PRO A 38 17.29 -3.51 20.16
N ALA A 39 17.96 -4.67 20.23
CA ALA A 39 19.42 -4.88 20.04
C ALA A 39 20.35 -4.56 21.23
N GLY A 40 19.83 -4.40 22.46
CA GLY A 40 20.64 -4.53 23.68
C GLY A 40 21.68 -3.44 23.94
N GLY A 41 21.54 -2.26 23.31
CA GLY A 41 22.44 -1.13 23.57
C GLY A 41 23.85 -1.31 23.02
N GLU A 42 24.00 -1.96 21.86
CA GLU A 42 25.27 -2.00 21.11
C GLU A 42 25.80 -0.57 20.91
N ALA A 43 26.78 -0.17 21.72
CA ALA A 43 27.21 1.23 21.85
C ALA A 43 27.79 1.76 20.54
N GLY A 44 28.45 0.90 19.76
CA GLY A 44 28.95 1.24 18.44
C GLY A 44 27.82 1.57 17.47
N LEU A 45 26.78 0.73 17.42
CA LEU A 45 25.60 0.98 16.56
C LEU A 45 24.82 2.23 17.01
N ALA A 46 24.63 2.40 18.32
CA ALA A 46 23.96 3.58 18.86
C ALA A 46 24.73 4.86 18.52
N TRP A 47 26.06 4.83 18.59
CA TRP A 47 26.90 5.95 18.20
C TRP A 47 26.85 6.23 16.70
N GLN A 48 26.91 5.19 15.86
CA GLN A 48 26.72 5.34 14.41
C GLN A 48 25.36 5.95 14.06
N LEU A 49 24.27 5.50 14.71
CA LEU A 49 22.93 6.10 14.53
C LEU A 49 22.89 7.56 15.02
N ALA A 50 23.58 7.88 16.12
CA ALA A 50 23.70 9.25 16.62
C ALA A 50 24.47 10.14 15.63
N GLU A 51 25.54 9.63 15.00
CA GLU A 51 26.31 10.35 13.97
C GLU A 51 25.49 10.60 12.70
N LEU A 52 24.52 9.73 12.38
CA LEU A 52 23.57 9.95 11.28
C LEU A 52 22.51 11.02 11.62
N THR A 53 22.28 11.30 12.91
CA THR A 53 21.29 12.29 13.33
C THR A 53 21.76 13.69 12.96
N ARG A 54 20.99 14.43 12.15
CA ARG A 54 21.38 15.74 11.59
C ARG A 54 22.67 15.72 10.78
N HIS A 55 23.02 14.56 10.19
CA HIS A 55 24.17 14.49 9.32
C HIS A 55 23.97 15.43 8.11
N PRO A 56 24.90 16.36 7.80
CA PRO A 56 24.66 17.41 6.80
C PRO A 56 24.25 16.89 5.42
N ALA A 57 24.83 15.76 4.98
CA ALA A 57 24.46 15.16 3.70
C ALA A 57 23.03 14.57 3.70
N ILE A 58 22.54 14.08 4.84
CA ILE A 58 21.17 13.56 4.98
C ILE A 58 20.19 14.72 5.03
N GLU A 59 20.49 15.77 5.78
CA GLU A 59 19.66 16.98 5.84
C GLU A 59 19.53 17.62 4.46
N ALA A 60 20.62 17.79 3.72
CA ALA A 60 20.58 18.34 2.35
C ALA A 60 19.76 17.44 1.38
N ALA A 61 19.86 16.12 1.51
CA ALA A 61 19.06 15.18 0.73
C ALA A 61 17.57 15.26 1.11
N ASN A 62 17.25 15.39 2.39
CA ASN A 62 15.90 15.55 2.91
C ASN A 62 15.27 16.87 2.45
N GLU A 63 16.02 17.97 2.50
CA GLU A 63 15.59 19.27 1.97
C GLU A 63 15.21 19.17 0.50
N THR A 64 16.05 18.50 -0.30
CA THR A 64 15.78 18.28 -1.73
C THR A 64 14.54 17.40 -1.95
N ALA A 65 14.41 16.30 -1.20
CA ALA A 65 13.27 15.40 -1.33
C ALA A 65 11.96 16.07 -0.91
N PHE A 66 11.98 16.82 0.19
CA PHE A 66 10.82 17.53 0.72
C PHE A 66 10.42 18.71 -0.17
N ALA A 67 11.37 19.47 -0.70
CA ALA A 67 11.10 20.52 -1.67
C ALA A 67 10.38 19.95 -2.90
N ARG A 68 10.89 18.86 -3.48
CA ARG A 68 10.23 18.18 -4.61
C ARG A 68 8.82 17.68 -4.28
N TYR A 69 8.60 17.21 -3.05
CA TYR A 69 7.27 16.80 -2.60
C TYR A 69 6.31 18.00 -2.52
N LEU A 70 6.76 19.14 -1.98
CA LEU A 70 5.96 20.36 -1.87
C LEU A 70 5.70 21.05 -3.21
N GLU A 71 6.64 20.98 -4.15
CA GLU A 71 6.55 21.57 -5.49
C GLU A 71 5.68 20.76 -6.45
N ALA A 72 5.31 19.53 -6.10
CA ALA A 72 4.48 18.69 -6.94
C ALA A 72 3.10 19.34 -7.16
N ASN A 73 2.70 19.48 -8.42
CA ASN A 73 1.41 20.04 -8.81
C ASN A 73 0.62 19.00 -9.64
N PRO A 74 0.05 17.97 -8.99
CA PRO A 74 -0.68 16.91 -9.68
C PRO A 74 -2.04 17.41 -10.17
N VAL A 75 -2.25 17.34 -11.48
CA VAL A 75 -3.54 17.63 -12.12
C VAL A 75 -4.09 16.38 -12.79
N LEU A 76 -5.41 16.24 -12.78
CA LEU A 76 -6.08 15.19 -13.55
C LEU A 76 -5.98 15.54 -15.04
N GLU A 77 -5.18 14.77 -15.78
CA GLU A 77 -4.99 14.95 -17.22
C GLU A 77 -6.11 14.27 -18.02
N GLY A 78 -6.61 13.13 -17.53
CA GLY A 78 -7.71 12.43 -18.18
C GLY A 78 -7.85 10.98 -17.76
N VAL A 79 -8.39 10.18 -18.67
CA VAL A 79 -8.67 8.75 -18.54
C VAL A 79 -8.10 8.02 -19.75
N GLY A 80 -7.59 6.80 -19.56
CA GLY A 80 -7.18 5.91 -20.64
C GLY A 80 -7.29 4.45 -20.22
N THR A 81 -7.09 3.53 -21.16
CA THR A 81 -6.91 2.11 -20.81
C THR A 81 -5.51 1.89 -20.26
N ALA A 82 -5.35 0.96 -19.33
CA ALA A 82 -4.08 0.71 -18.68
C ALA A 82 -2.97 0.36 -19.69
N ALA A 83 -3.27 -0.50 -20.68
CA ALA A 83 -2.33 -0.85 -21.75
C ALA A 83 -1.91 0.34 -22.63
N ASP A 84 -2.82 1.28 -22.91
CA ASP A 84 -2.49 2.41 -23.79
C ASP A 84 -1.61 3.45 -23.10
N VAL A 85 -1.75 3.61 -21.78
CA VAL A 85 -1.19 4.77 -21.06
C VAL A 85 -0.10 4.43 -20.04
N ILE A 86 -0.03 3.20 -19.55
CA ILE A 86 0.99 2.75 -18.59
C ILE A 86 2.19 2.19 -19.37
N PRO A 87 3.38 2.83 -19.33
CA PRO A 87 4.53 2.36 -20.08
C PRO A 87 4.99 0.96 -19.66
N GLY A 88 5.17 0.07 -20.64
CA GLY A 88 5.62 -1.31 -20.42
C GLY A 88 4.52 -2.28 -19.94
N MET A 89 3.25 -1.85 -19.95
CA MET A 89 2.13 -2.72 -19.66
C MET A 89 1.72 -3.51 -20.91
N ASP A 90 2.40 -4.64 -21.12
CA ASP A 90 2.29 -5.45 -22.32
C ASP A 90 1.81 -6.88 -22.00
N GLY A 91 1.28 -7.59 -23.00
CA GLY A 91 0.97 -9.01 -22.89
C GLY A 91 -0.05 -9.35 -21.79
N ARG A 92 0.24 -10.39 -20.99
CA ARG A 92 -0.61 -10.85 -19.88
C ARG A 92 -0.07 -10.37 -18.53
N LEU A 93 0.27 -9.09 -18.44
CA LEU A 93 0.71 -8.47 -17.20
C LEU A 93 -0.49 -7.97 -16.37
N ILE A 94 -0.51 -8.34 -15.09
CA ILE A 94 -1.44 -7.79 -14.10
C ILE A 94 -0.63 -7.05 -13.03
N LEU A 95 -0.97 -5.78 -12.80
CA LEU A 95 -0.40 -5.02 -11.70
C LEU A 95 -1.16 -5.28 -10.41
N HIS A 96 -0.49 -5.17 -9.27
CA HIS A 96 -1.10 -5.33 -7.94
C HIS A 96 -0.57 -4.31 -6.92
N SER A 97 -1.31 -4.12 -5.83
CA SER A 97 -0.86 -3.27 -4.70
C SER A 97 0.29 -3.90 -3.91
N GLY A 98 1.02 -3.06 -3.17
CA GLY A 98 2.09 -3.50 -2.27
C GLY A 98 3.43 -3.77 -2.96
N PRO A 99 4.40 -4.38 -2.25
CA PRO A 99 5.71 -4.75 -2.77
C PRO A 99 5.65 -6.02 -3.64
N PRO A 100 6.74 -6.41 -4.34
CA PRO A 100 6.79 -7.65 -5.09
C PRO A 100 6.34 -8.86 -4.27
N ILE A 101 5.44 -9.66 -4.83
CA ILE A 101 4.91 -10.86 -4.18
C ILE A 101 4.60 -11.93 -5.24
N ALA A 102 5.01 -13.17 -4.98
CA ALA A 102 4.68 -14.30 -5.84
C ALA A 102 3.21 -14.71 -5.65
N TRP A 103 2.60 -15.28 -6.69
CA TRP A 103 1.19 -15.70 -6.72
C TRP A 103 0.79 -16.56 -5.51
N GLU A 104 1.62 -17.55 -5.17
CA GLU A 104 1.41 -18.50 -4.08
C GLU A 104 1.40 -17.84 -2.69
N ASN A 105 2.00 -16.65 -2.57
CA ASN A 105 2.07 -15.89 -1.32
C ASN A 105 0.99 -14.80 -1.24
N MET A 106 0.26 -14.52 -2.32
CA MET A 106 -0.86 -13.58 -2.31
C MET A 106 -1.97 -14.08 -1.39
N CYS A 107 -2.60 -13.15 -0.67
CA CYS A 107 -3.76 -13.50 0.17
C CYS A 107 -4.99 -13.79 -0.69
N GLY A 108 -6.01 -14.45 -0.11
CA GLY A 108 -7.23 -14.83 -0.82
C GLY A 108 -7.89 -13.70 -1.62
N PRO A 109 -8.11 -12.50 -1.05
CA PRO A 109 -8.64 -11.37 -1.78
C PRO A 109 -7.79 -10.91 -2.98
N GLN A 110 -6.46 -10.89 -2.85
CA GLN A 110 -5.57 -10.57 -3.97
C GLN A 110 -5.66 -11.63 -5.07
N GLN A 111 -5.64 -12.92 -4.69
CA GLN A 111 -5.80 -14.02 -5.64
C GLN A 111 -7.15 -13.93 -6.38
N GLY A 112 -8.24 -13.66 -5.65
CA GLY A 112 -9.56 -13.45 -6.22
C GLY A 112 -9.61 -12.30 -7.22
N ALA A 113 -8.97 -11.17 -6.89
CA ALA A 113 -8.93 -10.01 -7.77
C ALA A 113 -8.14 -10.29 -9.06
N VAL A 114 -7.00 -10.99 -8.98
CA VAL A 114 -6.22 -11.39 -10.16
C VAL A 114 -7.04 -12.35 -11.03
N MET A 115 -7.67 -13.38 -10.46
CA MET A 115 -8.52 -14.30 -11.25
C MET A 115 -9.68 -13.56 -11.92
N GLY A 116 -10.33 -12.64 -11.20
CA GLY A 116 -11.38 -11.79 -11.76
C GLY A 116 -10.89 -10.93 -12.92
N ALA A 117 -9.70 -10.33 -12.80
CA ALA A 117 -9.07 -9.58 -13.87
C ALA A 117 -8.72 -10.46 -15.08
N MET A 118 -8.18 -11.65 -14.88
CA MET A 118 -7.91 -12.59 -15.97
C MET A 118 -9.18 -13.01 -16.73
N MET A 119 -10.29 -13.20 -16.01
CA MET A 119 -11.59 -13.47 -16.64
C MET A 119 -12.13 -12.23 -17.37
N PHE A 120 -11.97 -11.04 -16.79
CA PHE A 120 -12.36 -9.78 -17.43
C PHE A 120 -11.61 -9.55 -18.76
N GLU A 121 -10.31 -9.83 -18.79
CA GLU A 121 -9.50 -9.78 -20.02
C GLU A 121 -9.77 -10.93 -21.00
N GLY A 122 -10.59 -11.92 -20.61
CA GLY A 122 -10.89 -13.10 -21.41
C GLY A 122 -9.73 -14.08 -21.55
N TRP A 123 -8.72 -14.01 -20.68
CA TRP A 123 -7.59 -14.95 -20.69
C TRP A 123 -7.95 -16.32 -20.13
N ALA A 124 -8.88 -16.34 -19.17
CA ALA A 124 -9.41 -17.54 -18.55
C ALA A 124 -10.94 -17.51 -18.58
N LYS A 125 -11.58 -18.68 -18.70
CA LYS A 125 -13.03 -18.85 -18.74
C LYS A 125 -13.63 -19.16 -17.37
N SER A 126 -12.79 -19.52 -16.39
CA SER A 126 -13.22 -19.77 -15.02
C SER A 126 -12.14 -19.40 -14.00
N PRO A 127 -12.50 -19.25 -12.71
CA PRO A 127 -11.52 -19.03 -11.64
C PRO A 127 -10.50 -20.17 -11.51
N GLU A 128 -10.93 -21.42 -11.73
CA GLU A 128 -10.06 -22.60 -11.68
C GLU A 128 -9.01 -22.54 -12.80
N GLU A 129 -9.43 -22.24 -14.03
CA GLU A 129 -8.52 -22.05 -15.16
C GLU A 129 -7.55 -20.89 -14.90
N ALA A 130 -8.03 -19.76 -14.38
CA ALA A 130 -7.19 -18.62 -14.02
C ALA A 130 -6.13 -19.00 -12.98
N ARG A 131 -6.53 -19.74 -11.93
CA ARG A 131 -5.62 -20.21 -10.88
C ARG A 131 -4.55 -21.15 -11.43
N GLU A 132 -4.92 -22.07 -12.32
CA GLU A 132 -3.97 -22.97 -12.95
C GLU A 132 -2.99 -22.24 -13.86
N MET A 133 -3.49 -21.29 -14.67
CA MET A 133 -2.65 -20.44 -15.54
C MET A 133 -1.64 -19.63 -14.72
N MET A 134 -2.06 -19.04 -13.61
CA MET A 134 -1.15 -18.37 -12.67
C MET A 134 -0.10 -19.33 -12.10
N GLY A 135 -0.51 -20.55 -11.73
CA GLY A 135 0.40 -21.59 -11.25
C GLY A 135 1.41 -22.07 -12.30
N ARG A 136 1.10 -21.92 -13.60
CA ARG A 136 2.00 -22.22 -14.72
C ARG A 136 2.83 -21.02 -15.20
N GLY A 137 2.61 -19.83 -14.63
CA GLY A 137 3.30 -18.60 -15.03
C GLY A 137 2.86 -18.06 -16.40
N GLU A 138 1.61 -18.32 -16.82
CA GLU A 138 1.09 -17.83 -18.11
C GLU A 138 0.64 -16.37 -18.10
N ALA A 139 0.65 -15.75 -16.92
CA ALA A 139 0.43 -14.32 -16.71
C ALA A 139 1.45 -13.82 -15.67
N GLU A 140 1.89 -12.59 -15.84
CA GLU A 140 2.90 -11.96 -15.00
C GLU A 140 2.26 -11.04 -13.98
N LEU A 141 2.90 -10.92 -12.81
CA LEU A 141 2.48 -10.04 -11.73
C LEU A 141 3.58 -9.02 -11.43
N ALA A 142 3.19 -7.76 -11.31
CA ALA A 142 4.12 -6.73 -10.86
C ALA A 142 3.46 -5.69 -9.94
N PRO A 143 4.23 -5.09 -9.02
CA PRO A 143 3.73 -3.98 -8.21
C PRO A 143 3.33 -2.78 -9.07
N CYS A 144 2.19 -2.15 -8.77
CA CYS A 144 1.79 -0.90 -9.42
C CYS A 144 2.90 0.17 -9.32
N HIS A 145 3.62 0.23 -8.20
CA HIS A 145 4.68 1.21 -7.95
C HIS A 145 5.87 1.11 -8.92
N HIS A 146 6.09 -0.04 -9.56
CA HIS A 146 7.13 -0.19 -10.59
C HIS A 146 6.73 0.46 -11.92
N PHE A 147 5.44 0.75 -12.10
CA PHE A 147 4.85 1.26 -13.34
C PHE A 147 4.27 2.68 -13.17
N GLY A 148 4.65 3.38 -12.09
CA GLY A 148 4.11 4.70 -11.77
C GLY A 148 2.61 4.66 -11.42
N ALA A 149 2.07 3.50 -11.07
CA ALA A 149 0.67 3.32 -10.74
C ALA A 149 0.48 3.07 -9.23
N VAL A 150 -0.73 3.29 -8.75
CA VAL A 150 -1.18 2.88 -7.42
C VAL A 150 -2.54 2.20 -7.54
N GLY A 151 -2.77 1.17 -6.72
CA GLY A 151 -4.01 0.43 -6.69
C GLY A 151 -4.55 0.32 -5.26
N PRO A 152 -5.80 0.69 -4.97
CA PRO A 152 -6.39 0.57 -3.64
C PRO A 152 -6.72 -0.89 -3.32
N MET A 153 -6.51 -1.29 -2.06
CA MET A 153 -6.85 -2.63 -1.54
C MET A 153 -6.08 -3.74 -2.28
N ALA A 154 -6.74 -4.70 -2.95
CA ALA A 154 -6.04 -5.66 -3.82
C ALA A 154 -5.27 -4.96 -4.96
N GLY A 155 -5.77 -3.79 -5.37
CA GLY A 155 -5.08 -2.87 -6.29
C GLY A 155 -4.77 -3.47 -7.64
N VAL A 156 -5.60 -4.40 -8.10
CA VAL A 156 -5.41 -5.09 -9.38
C VAL A 156 -5.72 -4.16 -10.53
N ILE A 157 -4.80 -4.10 -11.50
CA ILE A 157 -4.97 -3.38 -12.76
C ILE A 157 -4.58 -4.34 -13.89
N SER A 158 -5.50 -4.60 -14.81
CA SER A 158 -5.26 -5.37 -16.04
C SER A 158 -5.37 -4.47 -17.29
N PRO A 159 -4.84 -4.90 -18.45
CA PRO A 159 -4.66 -4.04 -19.62
C PRO A 159 -5.88 -3.24 -20.09
N SER A 160 -7.06 -3.86 -20.08
CA SER A 160 -8.31 -3.26 -20.56
C SER A 160 -9.03 -2.43 -19.50
N MET A 161 -8.52 -2.36 -18.26
CA MET A 161 -9.14 -1.55 -17.21
C MET A 161 -8.90 -0.06 -17.45
N PRO A 162 -9.92 0.79 -17.20
CA PRO A 162 -9.73 2.24 -17.25
C PRO A 162 -8.92 2.72 -16.03
N VAL A 163 -8.01 3.66 -16.29
CA VAL A 163 -7.19 4.31 -15.28
C VAL A 163 -7.27 5.82 -15.40
N TRP A 164 -7.22 6.49 -14.25
CA TRP A 164 -6.98 7.92 -14.17
C TRP A 164 -5.54 8.22 -14.54
N ILE A 165 -5.33 9.26 -15.34
CA ILE A 165 -4.02 9.78 -15.70
C ILE A 165 -3.83 11.08 -14.92
N VAL A 166 -2.92 11.07 -13.96
CA VAL A 166 -2.55 12.25 -13.19
C VAL A 166 -1.18 12.71 -13.65
N ARG A 167 -1.05 13.96 -14.08
CA ARG A 167 0.21 14.56 -14.50
C ARG A 167 0.65 15.58 -13.47
N ASP A 168 1.88 15.48 -13.00
CA ASP A 168 2.52 16.57 -12.26
C ASP A 168 2.98 17.64 -13.26
N GLU A 169 2.39 18.84 -13.20
CA GLU A 169 2.73 19.93 -14.13
C GLU A 169 4.16 20.45 -13.93
N THR A 170 4.73 20.27 -12.74
CA THR A 170 6.09 20.72 -12.42
C THR A 170 7.15 19.86 -13.11
N THR A 171 6.96 18.53 -13.12
CA THR A 171 7.97 17.59 -13.66
C THR A 171 7.55 16.92 -14.97
N GLY A 172 6.28 17.02 -15.37
CA GLY A 172 5.71 16.30 -16.50
C GLY A 172 5.50 14.80 -16.26
N ARG A 173 5.84 14.28 -15.07
CA ARG A 173 5.65 12.86 -14.74
C ARG A 173 4.17 12.51 -14.65
N ARG A 174 3.83 11.31 -15.09
CA ARG A 174 2.48 10.75 -15.00
C ARG A 174 2.43 9.67 -13.93
N ALA A 175 1.30 9.60 -13.23
CA ALA A 175 0.94 8.53 -12.32
C ALA A 175 -0.48 8.04 -12.62
N PHE A 176 -0.75 6.78 -12.29
CA PHE A 176 -1.99 6.10 -12.70
C PHE A 176 -2.70 5.47 -11.52
N CYS A 177 -4.03 5.41 -11.57
CA CYS A 177 -4.83 4.69 -10.58
C CYS A 177 -6.10 4.14 -11.25
N ASN A 178 -6.51 2.92 -10.90
CA ASN A 178 -7.76 2.36 -11.41
C ASN A 178 -8.98 3.06 -10.82
N PHE A 179 -10.14 2.78 -11.42
CA PHE A 179 -11.40 3.40 -11.02
C PHE A 179 -11.98 2.76 -9.75
N ASN A 180 -12.77 3.53 -9.02
CA ASN A 180 -13.59 3.01 -7.93
C ASN A 180 -14.82 2.30 -8.51
N GLU A 181 -14.93 0.99 -8.28
CA GLU A 181 -16.03 0.14 -8.76
C GLU A 181 -17.37 0.38 -8.03
N GLY A 182 -17.38 1.22 -6.99
CA GLY A 182 -18.52 1.48 -6.13
C GLY A 182 -18.50 0.69 -4.81
N LEU A 183 -19.69 0.53 -4.22
CA LEU A 183 -19.89 -0.15 -2.94
C LEU A 183 -20.36 -1.60 -3.16
N GLY A 184 -20.08 -2.47 -2.19
CA GLY A 184 -20.53 -3.86 -2.18
C GLY A 184 -19.49 -4.85 -2.70
N LYS A 185 -19.93 -5.84 -3.48
CA LYS A 185 -19.06 -6.84 -4.10
C LYS A 185 -18.27 -6.18 -5.23
N VAL A 186 -16.96 -6.04 -5.05
CA VAL A 186 -16.07 -5.36 -6.00
C VAL A 186 -14.74 -6.11 -6.09
N LEU A 187 -14.08 -6.00 -7.24
CA LEU A 187 -12.83 -6.68 -7.55
C LEU A 187 -11.71 -6.28 -6.59
N ARG A 188 -11.63 -5.01 -6.17
CA ARG A 188 -10.60 -4.56 -5.21
C ARG A 188 -10.65 -5.25 -3.84
N PHE A 189 -11.75 -5.95 -3.50
CA PHE A 189 -11.86 -6.81 -2.31
C PHE A 189 -11.82 -8.31 -2.65
N GLY A 190 -11.50 -8.67 -3.89
CA GLY A 190 -11.35 -10.04 -4.35
C GLY A 190 -12.63 -10.72 -4.82
N ALA A 191 -13.73 -9.97 -5.03
CA ALA A 191 -14.93 -10.53 -5.62
C ALA A 191 -14.81 -10.60 -7.15
N TYR A 192 -15.23 -11.70 -7.76
CA TYR A 192 -15.12 -11.96 -9.20
C TYR A 192 -16.37 -12.63 -9.78
N GLY A 193 -17.53 -12.38 -9.16
CA GLY A 193 -18.82 -12.85 -9.68
C GLY A 193 -19.20 -12.15 -10.99
N GLY A 194 -20.16 -12.72 -11.73
CA GLY A 194 -20.62 -12.14 -12.99
C GLY A 194 -21.06 -10.68 -12.87
N ASP A 195 -21.72 -10.32 -11.76
CA ASP A 195 -22.13 -8.95 -11.46
C ASP A 195 -20.94 -7.97 -11.30
N VAL A 196 -19.78 -8.46 -10.86
CA VAL A 196 -18.54 -7.69 -10.78
C VAL A 196 -17.94 -7.52 -12.17
N LEU A 197 -17.82 -8.60 -12.94
CA LEU A 197 -17.23 -8.57 -14.29
C LEU A 197 -18.07 -7.72 -15.26
N ASP A 198 -19.40 -7.83 -15.21
CA ASP A 198 -20.32 -7.02 -16.00
C ASP A 198 -20.15 -5.53 -15.69
N ARG A 199 -19.96 -5.20 -14.41
CA ARG A 199 -19.70 -3.82 -13.96
C ARG A 199 -18.37 -3.30 -14.49
N LEU A 200 -17.29 -4.09 -14.40
CA LEU A 200 -15.99 -3.71 -14.98
C LEU A 200 -16.13 -3.48 -16.49
N GLY A 201 -16.88 -4.33 -17.18
CA GLY A 201 -17.19 -4.17 -18.61
C GLY A 201 -17.97 -2.90 -18.91
N TRP A 202 -18.98 -2.57 -18.10
CA TRP A 202 -19.71 -1.30 -18.20
C TRP A 202 -18.79 -0.10 -17.93
N MET A 203 -17.92 -0.17 -16.91
CA MET A 203 -17.00 0.91 -16.59
C MET A 203 -16.07 1.22 -17.76
N GLY A 204 -15.51 0.20 -18.42
CA GLY A 204 -14.65 0.38 -19.57
C GLY A 204 -15.36 0.90 -20.83
N ARG A 205 -16.64 0.53 -21.04
CA ARG A 205 -17.39 0.90 -22.25
C ARG A 205 -18.19 2.19 -22.16
N GLU A 206 -18.66 2.56 -20.97
CA GLU A 206 -19.66 3.64 -20.79
C GLU A 206 -19.20 4.71 -19.79
N LEU A 207 -18.50 4.33 -18.70
CA LEU A 207 -18.08 5.29 -17.68
C LEU A 207 -16.78 6.02 -18.04
N ALA A 208 -15.85 5.30 -18.67
CA ALA A 208 -14.51 5.79 -18.94
C ALA A 208 -14.37 6.67 -20.20
N PRO A 209 -15.03 6.36 -21.35
CA PRO A 209 -15.06 7.27 -22.50
C PRO A 209 -15.70 8.62 -22.19
#